data_AF-A0A179UWQ4-F1
#
_entry.id   AF-A0A179UWQ4-F1
#
_cell.length_a   1.000
_cell.length_b   1.000
_cell.length_c   1.000
_cell.angle_alpha   90.00
_cell.angle_beta   90.00
_cell.angle_gamma   90.00
#
_symmetry.space_group_name_H-M   'P 1'
#
loop_
_entity.id
_entity.type
_entity.pdbx_description
1 polymer ?
#
loop_
_entity_poly.entity_id
_entity_poly.type
_entity_poly.pdbx_seq_one_letter_code
_entity_poly.pdbx_strand_id
1 'polypeptide(L)'
;MDFLKQNINVLPNGHLVSRISDYIIYSVEAEAIDKIVAEYGPSTKVGAIVGGQTSCKAPELAAFDKYLPSDVEIISCHSLHGPNVNPKGHPLVLIQHRASDESLRFVESIFSSFQSKYVYLSGEMHDRITADTQAVTHAAFLSMGTAWHANSQFPWEVPRYVGGIENVKINITLRIYANKWHVYAGLAILNPAAKKQIRQYAQSVTELFKLMLGGHREELKTRVKTAGAAVFKSGTTQHDLLLRDDVLDRFSLSKGNSGRMPNNHLSLLAIVDCWWKLGIVPYDHMICSTPLFRLWLGVTEYLFRNEDLLDEVLDIAIDDNTFRSDDLEFTFAARAWSECVSFGNFASYRDRFEKIQSYFSPRFPEAVRLGNEMMKTILEKTAATDSSTPTASPTTPA
;
A
#
# COMPACT_ATOMS: atom_id res chain seq x y z
N MET A 1 -12.80 -20.23 22.54
CA MET A 1 -11.37 -19.93 22.66
C MET A 1 -11.04 -19.95 24.14
N ASP A 2 -10.25 -20.94 24.58
CA ASP A 2 -9.85 -21.09 25.99
C ASP A 2 -8.72 -20.11 26.32
N PHE A 3 -9.06 -18.83 26.51
CA PHE A 3 -8.10 -17.78 26.89
C PHE A 3 -7.49 -18.00 28.29
N LEU A 4 -8.10 -18.87 29.10
CA LEU A 4 -7.73 -19.14 30.50
C LEU A 4 -6.38 -19.87 30.65
N LYS A 5 -5.79 -20.41 29.58
CA LYS A 5 -4.48 -21.11 29.62
C LYS A 5 -3.27 -20.19 29.38
N GLN A 6 -3.45 -18.87 29.18
CA GLN A 6 -2.39 -18.00 28.63
C GLN A 6 -2.01 -16.75 29.47
N ASN A 7 -2.25 -16.70 30.78
CA ASN A 7 -2.06 -15.47 31.58
C ASN A 7 -2.83 -14.24 31.01
N ILE A 8 -3.92 -14.49 30.30
CA ILE A 8 -4.79 -13.45 29.73
C ILE A 8 -5.92 -13.21 30.71
N ASN A 9 -6.01 -11.98 31.23
CA ASN A 9 -7.12 -11.53 32.06
C ASN A 9 -8.00 -10.55 31.28
N VAL A 10 -9.24 -10.95 30.99
CA VAL A 10 -10.20 -10.10 30.27
C VAL A 10 -10.98 -9.26 31.28
N LEU A 11 -10.96 -7.95 31.10
CA LEU A 11 -11.68 -7.02 31.96
C LEU A 11 -12.96 -6.51 31.29
N PRO A 12 -13.98 -6.13 32.07
CA PRO A 12 -15.27 -5.68 31.54
C PRO A 12 -15.22 -4.45 30.62
N ASN A 13 -14.23 -3.55 30.78
CA ASN A 13 -14.12 -2.32 29.99
C ASN A 13 -12.69 -1.76 29.99
N GLY A 14 -12.46 -0.74 29.15
CA GLY A 14 -11.16 -0.08 29.01
C GLY A 14 -10.71 0.67 30.27
N HIS A 15 -11.60 1.22 31.10
CA HIS A 15 -11.21 1.91 32.33
C HIS A 15 -10.45 0.99 33.30
N LEU A 16 -10.92 -0.25 33.43
CA LEU A 16 -10.32 -1.24 34.32
C LEU A 16 -8.96 -1.72 33.81
N VAL A 17 -8.78 -1.77 32.48
CA VAL A 17 -7.47 -2.05 31.84
C VAL A 17 -6.53 -0.87 32.06
N SER A 18 -6.94 0.34 31.67
CA SER A 18 -6.09 1.53 31.69
C SER A 18 -5.49 1.84 33.06
N ARG A 19 -6.24 1.62 34.15
CA ARG A 19 -5.80 1.96 35.50
C ARG A 19 -4.78 0.99 36.12
N ILE A 20 -4.62 -0.22 35.56
CA ILE A 20 -3.71 -1.24 36.10
C ILE A 20 -2.50 -1.52 35.20
N SER A 21 -2.56 -1.08 33.94
CA SER A 21 -1.54 -1.35 32.94
C SER A 21 -0.39 -0.35 32.98
N ASP A 22 0.84 -0.86 32.92
CA ASP A 22 2.06 -0.04 32.72
C ASP A 22 2.29 0.31 31.25
N TYR A 23 1.80 -0.54 30.34
CA TYR A 23 1.80 -0.28 28.89
C TYR A 23 0.44 -0.63 28.29
N ILE A 24 -0.13 0.27 27.51
CA ILE A 24 -1.46 0.13 26.88
C ILE A 24 -1.31 0.33 25.38
N ILE A 25 -1.85 -0.60 24.58
CA ILE A 25 -1.96 -0.48 23.12
C ILE A 25 -3.42 -0.42 22.71
N TYR A 26 -3.83 0.68 22.06
CA TYR A 26 -5.11 0.80 21.40
C TYR A 26 -5.08 0.14 20.01
N SER A 27 -5.73 -1.01 19.88
CA SER A 27 -5.88 -1.78 18.63
C SER A 27 -7.32 -1.74 18.13
N VAL A 28 -7.82 -0.55 17.81
CA VAL A 28 -9.18 -0.32 17.29
C VAL A 28 -9.13 0.22 15.85
N GLU A 29 -10.27 0.26 15.16
CA GLU A 29 -10.33 0.93 13.85
C GLU A 29 -9.93 2.40 13.97
N ALA A 30 -9.23 2.92 12.97
CA ALA A 30 -8.75 4.30 12.98
C ALA A 30 -9.88 5.35 13.10
N GLU A 31 -11.09 5.03 12.63
CA GLU A 31 -12.29 5.88 12.80
C GLU A 31 -12.76 5.93 14.26
N ALA A 32 -12.52 4.88 15.03
CA ALA A 32 -12.96 4.77 16.42
C ALA A 32 -11.95 5.35 17.43
N ILE A 33 -10.70 5.63 17.00
CA ILE A 33 -9.61 5.97 17.92
C ILE A 33 -9.93 7.21 18.78
N ASP A 34 -10.45 8.28 18.20
CA ASP A 34 -10.80 9.50 18.94
C ASP A 34 -11.82 9.21 20.04
N LYS A 35 -12.91 8.51 19.69
CA LYS A 35 -13.97 8.15 20.63
C LYS A 35 -13.48 7.25 21.76
N ILE A 36 -12.71 6.21 21.42
CA ILE A 36 -12.26 5.19 22.39
C ILE A 36 -11.22 5.77 23.34
N VAL A 37 -10.30 6.61 22.84
CA VAL A 37 -9.33 7.30 23.69
C VAL A 37 -10.02 8.37 24.55
N ALA A 38 -11.04 9.08 24.03
CA ALA A 38 -11.84 10.00 24.84
C ALA A 38 -12.53 9.30 26.03
N GLU A 39 -13.03 8.09 25.81
CA GLU A 39 -13.72 7.30 26.83
C GLU A 39 -12.74 6.74 27.87
N TYR A 40 -11.67 6.05 27.44
CA TYR A 40 -10.82 5.26 28.34
C TYR A 40 -9.47 5.89 28.67
N GLY A 41 -8.98 6.82 27.85
CA GLY A 41 -7.70 7.50 28.01
C GLY A 41 -7.53 8.23 29.36
N PRO A 42 -8.55 8.96 29.86
CA PRO A 42 -8.44 9.64 31.16
C PRO A 42 -8.26 8.72 32.36
N SER A 43 -8.52 7.41 32.22
CA SER A 43 -8.34 6.42 33.30
C SER A 43 -6.95 5.79 33.33
N THR A 44 -6.03 6.27 32.50
CA THR A 44 -4.66 5.74 32.39
C THR A 44 -3.90 5.92 33.70
N LYS A 45 -3.21 4.86 34.13
CA LYS A 45 -2.32 4.86 35.29
C LYS A 45 -1.23 5.92 35.14
N VAL A 46 -0.93 6.64 36.23
CA VAL A 46 0.16 7.63 36.30
C VAL A 46 1.48 6.99 35.89
N GLY A 47 2.22 7.66 35.00
CA GLY A 47 3.51 7.19 34.49
C GLY A 47 3.44 6.00 33.52
N ALA A 48 2.24 5.57 33.13
CA ALA A 48 2.11 4.51 32.13
C ALA A 48 2.49 5.00 30.73
N ILE A 49 2.82 4.04 29.87
CA ILE A 49 3.09 4.27 28.44
C ILE A 49 1.82 3.91 27.66
N VAL A 50 1.44 4.75 26.72
CA VAL A 50 0.30 4.54 25.83
C VAL A 50 0.76 4.55 24.38
N GLY A 51 0.31 3.58 23.61
CA GLY A 51 0.50 3.51 22.18
C GLY A 51 -0.77 3.14 21.46
N GLY A 52 -0.76 3.28 20.14
CA GLY A 52 -1.75 2.71 19.26
C GLY A 52 -1.07 1.95 18.13
N GLN A 53 -1.86 1.13 17.43
CA GLN A 53 -1.40 0.34 16.30
C GLN A 53 -2.17 0.67 15.01
N THR A 54 -2.84 1.82 14.96
CA THR A 54 -3.62 2.21 13.78
C THR A 54 -2.72 2.44 12.56
N SER A 55 -3.27 2.37 11.34
CA SER A 55 -2.47 2.56 10.13
C SER A 55 -2.15 4.03 9.79
N CYS A 56 -2.75 4.99 10.50
CA CYS A 56 -2.54 6.43 10.30
C CYS A 56 -2.32 7.10 11.65
N LYS A 57 -1.21 7.82 11.80
CA LYS A 57 -0.74 8.33 13.08
C LYS A 57 -1.29 9.70 13.43
N ALA A 58 -1.56 10.55 12.45
CA ALA A 58 -2.14 11.87 12.69
C ALA A 58 -3.42 11.84 13.57
N PRO A 59 -4.48 11.06 13.27
CA PRO A 59 -5.68 11.02 14.12
C PRO A 59 -5.43 10.36 15.47
N GLU A 60 -4.55 9.36 15.52
CA GLU A 60 -4.21 8.64 16.74
C GLU A 60 -3.44 9.54 17.73
N LEU A 61 -2.37 10.20 17.27
CA LEU A 61 -1.58 11.11 18.08
C LEU A 61 -2.39 12.33 18.50
N ALA A 62 -3.26 12.86 17.62
CA ALA A 62 -4.17 13.95 17.99
C ALA A 62 -5.16 13.55 19.10
N ALA A 63 -5.70 12.33 19.06
CA ALA A 63 -6.55 11.81 20.13
C ALA A 63 -5.76 11.65 21.43
N PHE A 64 -4.53 11.15 21.35
CA PHE A 64 -3.65 11.01 22.51
C PHE A 64 -3.31 12.35 23.15
N ASP A 65 -2.91 13.35 22.36
CA ASP A 65 -2.61 14.70 22.84
C ASP A 65 -3.83 15.37 23.49
N LYS A 66 -5.04 15.07 23.01
CA LYS A 66 -6.27 15.68 23.48
C LYS A 66 -6.81 15.09 24.78
N TYR A 67 -6.74 13.77 24.95
CA TYR A 67 -7.47 13.07 26.01
C TYR A 67 -6.58 12.36 27.02
N LEU A 68 -5.30 12.10 26.72
CA LEU A 68 -4.41 11.47 27.68
C LEU A 68 -3.89 12.50 28.71
N PRO A 69 -3.77 12.11 29.99
CA PRO A 69 -3.18 12.95 31.03
C PRO A 69 -1.75 13.42 30.68
N SER A 70 -1.27 14.50 31.29
CA SER A 70 0.09 15.02 31.02
C SER A 70 1.22 14.18 31.61
N ASP A 71 0.90 13.33 32.58
CA ASP A 71 1.81 12.48 33.35
C ASP A 71 1.94 11.05 32.77
N VAL A 72 1.46 10.84 31.54
CA VAL A 72 1.65 9.58 30.80
C VAL A 72 2.54 9.80 29.58
N GLU A 73 3.24 8.75 29.18
CA GLU A 73 4.13 8.77 28.02
C GLU A 73 3.46 8.15 26.79
N ILE A 74 3.83 8.63 25.60
CA ILE A 74 3.19 8.24 24.34
C ILE A 74 4.24 7.64 23.39
N ILE A 75 4.14 6.32 23.18
CA ILE A 75 4.95 5.56 22.23
C ILE A 75 4.02 4.69 21.39
N SER A 76 3.76 5.15 20.17
CA SER A 76 2.94 4.44 19.19
C SER A 76 3.78 3.46 18.36
N CYS A 77 3.12 2.48 17.75
CA CYS A 77 3.77 1.59 16.81
C CYS A 77 2.91 1.35 15.56
N HIS A 78 3.53 0.78 14.52
CA HIS A 78 2.82 0.24 13.38
C HIS A 78 3.59 -0.94 12.81
N SER A 79 3.02 -2.14 12.93
CA SER A 79 3.58 -3.32 12.29
C SER A 79 3.16 -3.36 10.82
N LEU A 80 4.13 -3.38 9.90
CA LEU A 80 3.87 -3.29 8.45
C LEU A 80 3.62 -4.66 7.80
N HIS A 81 2.79 -5.48 8.46
CA HIS A 81 2.35 -6.78 7.95
C HIS A 81 0.88 -7.08 8.33
N GLY A 82 0.26 -8.00 7.60
CA GLY A 82 -1.10 -8.46 7.91
C GLY A 82 -1.14 -9.40 9.13
N PRO A 83 -2.31 -9.65 9.73
CA PRO A 83 -2.44 -10.42 10.97
C PRO A 83 -1.98 -11.88 10.88
N ASN A 84 -1.98 -12.46 9.69
CA ASN A 84 -1.59 -13.86 9.44
C ASN A 84 -0.12 -14.01 9.02
N VAL A 85 0.69 -12.96 9.14
CA VAL A 85 2.10 -12.94 8.72
C VAL A 85 3.00 -12.99 9.95
N ASN A 86 4.04 -13.83 9.90
CA ASN A 86 5.06 -13.88 10.95
C ASN A 86 5.81 -12.53 11.01
N PRO A 87 5.88 -11.85 12.16
CA PRO A 87 6.53 -10.54 12.27
C PRO A 87 8.06 -10.56 12.09
N LYS A 88 8.68 -11.73 12.13
CA LYS A 88 10.14 -11.89 12.06
C LYS A 88 10.71 -11.25 10.79
N GLY A 89 11.66 -10.32 10.97
CA GLY A 89 12.35 -9.63 9.88
C GLY A 89 11.51 -8.57 9.16
N HIS A 90 10.21 -8.45 9.47
CA HIS A 90 9.36 -7.39 8.95
C HIS A 90 9.58 -6.08 9.72
N PRO A 91 9.38 -4.91 9.08
CA PRO A 91 9.49 -3.63 9.77
C PRO A 91 8.40 -3.44 10.83
N LEU A 92 8.81 -3.03 12.03
CA LEU A 92 7.95 -2.50 13.08
C LEU A 92 8.32 -1.04 13.30
N VAL A 93 7.43 -0.12 12.93
CA VAL A 93 7.66 1.30 13.15
C VAL A 93 7.38 1.62 14.62
N LEU A 94 8.31 2.33 15.27
CA LEU A 94 8.15 2.90 16.60
C LEU A 94 8.16 4.42 16.51
N ILE A 95 7.20 5.07 17.18
CA ILE A 95 6.99 6.52 17.16
C ILE A 95 6.97 7.02 18.60
N GLN A 96 8.11 7.57 19.02
CA GLN A 96 8.28 8.25 20.30
C GLN A 96 7.72 9.67 20.18
N HIS A 97 6.46 9.88 20.57
CA HIS A 97 5.77 11.16 20.40
C HIS A 97 5.97 12.08 21.61
N ARG A 98 5.72 11.56 22.82
CA ARG A 98 5.90 12.28 24.09
C ARG A 98 6.36 11.29 25.15
N ALA A 99 7.62 10.87 25.08
CA ALA A 99 8.18 9.88 25.99
C ALA A 99 9.70 10.01 26.09
N SER A 100 10.24 9.51 27.20
CA SER A 100 11.67 9.37 27.44
C SER A 100 12.28 8.18 26.68
N ASP A 101 13.60 8.21 26.51
CA ASP A 101 14.34 7.11 25.88
C ASP A 101 14.32 5.84 26.73
N GLU A 102 14.12 5.96 28.05
CA GLU A 102 13.96 4.81 28.94
C GLU A 102 12.71 4.01 28.61
N SER A 103 11.60 4.71 28.41
CA SER A 103 10.34 4.10 28.01
C SER A 103 10.37 3.54 26.60
N LEU A 104 11.12 4.16 25.68
CA LEU A 104 11.37 3.56 24.37
C LEU A 104 12.11 2.22 24.49
N ARG A 105 13.18 2.16 25.29
CA ARG A 105 13.91 0.89 25.53
C ARG A 105 13.03 -0.17 26.20
N PHE A 106 12.14 0.24 27.10
CA PHE A 106 11.16 -0.68 27.69
C PHE A 106 10.22 -1.25 26.63
N VAL A 107 9.65 -0.41 25.76
CA VAL A 107 8.77 -0.84 24.65
C VAL A 107 9.52 -1.75 23.67
N GLU A 108 10.78 -1.44 23.34
CA GLU A 108 11.64 -2.30 22.53
C GLU A 108 11.85 -3.68 23.16
N SER A 109 12.00 -3.75 24.48
CA SER A 109 12.16 -5.02 25.20
C SER A 109 10.90 -5.89 25.10
N ILE A 110 9.71 -5.28 25.16
CA ILE A 110 8.43 -5.98 24.99
C ILE A 110 8.31 -6.56 23.58
N PHE A 111 8.59 -5.74 22.56
CA PHE A 111 8.48 -6.15 21.17
C PHE A 111 9.64 -7.03 20.68
N SER A 112 10.68 -7.25 21.49
CA SER A 112 11.85 -8.06 21.11
C SER A 112 11.46 -9.49 20.70
N SER A 113 10.39 -10.01 21.30
CA SER A 113 9.81 -11.31 20.99
C SER A 113 9.32 -11.43 19.53
N PHE A 114 9.00 -10.32 18.86
CA PHE A 114 8.53 -10.31 17.48
C PHE A 114 9.66 -10.52 16.47
N GLN A 115 10.92 -10.29 16.88
CA GLN A 115 12.09 -10.36 16.00
C GLN A 115 11.94 -9.48 14.74
N SER A 116 11.16 -8.40 14.84
CA SER A 116 10.96 -7.41 13.79
C SER A 116 12.17 -6.50 13.66
N LYS A 117 12.30 -5.84 12.51
CA LYS A 117 13.28 -4.76 12.31
C LYS A 117 12.67 -3.45 12.78
N TYR A 118 13.20 -2.85 13.83
CA TYR A 118 12.70 -1.57 14.32
C TYR A 118 13.04 -0.43 13.35
N VAL A 119 12.05 0.42 13.10
CA VAL A 119 12.17 1.63 12.29
C VAL A 119 11.63 2.79 13.11
N TYR A 120 12.45 3.81 13.33
CA TYR A 120 12.08 4.94 14.18
C TYR A 120 11.66 6.11 13.30
N LEU A 121 10.43 6.59 13.47
CA LEU A 121 9.87 7.69 12.68
C LEU A 121 9.07 8.65 13.58
N SER A 122 8.95 9.90 13.16
CA SER A 122 7.89 10.78 13.69
C SER A 122 6.54 10.37 13.10
N GLY A 123 5.44 10.75 13.77
CA GLY A 123 4.09 10.48 13.25
C GLY A 123 3.84 11.11 11.87
N GLU A 124 4.35 12.32 11.65
CA GLU A 124 4.27 13.01 10.35
C GLU A 124 5.06 12.27 9.27
N MET A 125 6.29 11.86 9.56
CA MET A 125 7.14 11.13 8.61
C MET A 125 6.53 9.77 8.27
N HIS A 126 6.00 9.06 9.28
CA HIS A 126 5.27 7.81 9.07
C HIS A 126 4.08 8.00 8.12
N ASP A 127 3.23 8.98 8.37
CA ASP A 127 2.04 9.21 7.55
C ASP A 127 2.42 9.66 6.12
N ARG A 128 3.49 10.44 5.98
CA ARG A 128 3.99 10.79 4.64
C ARG A 128 4.47 9.56 3.86
N ILE A 129 5.32 8.73 4.48
CA ILE A 129 5.89 7.54 3.86
C ILE A 129 4.81 6.51 3.51
N THR A 130 3.84 6.28 4.42
CA THR A 130 2.73 5.35 4.15
C THR A 130 1.84 5.86 3.03
N ALA A 131 1.59 7.17 2.93
CA ALA A 131 0.90 7.74 1.78
C ALA A 131 1.66 7.48 0.48
N ASP A 132 2.96 7.84 0.44
CA ASP A 132 3.81 7.73 -0.75
C ASP A 132 3.96 6.29 -1.26
N THR A 133 3.86 5.29 -0.38
CA THR A 133 4.01 3.87 -0.72
C THR A 133 2.67 3.14 -0.96
N GLN A 134 1.55 3.61 -0.40
CA GLN A 134 0.30 2.84 -0.41
C GLN A 134 -0.87 3.56 -1.06
N ALA A 135 -0.98 4.89 -0.96
CA ALA A 135 -2.21 5.61 -1.33
C ALA A 135 -2.56 5.47 -2.82
N VAL A 136 -1.59 5.77 -3.69
CA VAL A 136 -1.77 5.68 -5.15
C VAL A 136 -1.95 4.23 -5.59
N THR A 137 -1.17 3.31 -5.03
CA THR A 137 -1.27 1.87 -5.30
C THR A 137 -2.68 1.36 -5.02
N HIS A 138 -3.24 1.68 -3.84
CA HIS A 138 -4.61 1.29 -3.49
C HIS A 138 -5.64 1.94 -4.43
N ALA A 139 -5.51 3.24 -4.72
CA ALA A 139 -6.42 3.93 -5.61
C ALA A 139 -6.44 3.31 -7.02
N ALA A 140 -5.30 2.93 -7.56
CA ALA A 140 -5.19 2.27 -8.86
C ALA A 140 -5.98 0.95 -8.88
N PHE A 141 -5.73 0.05 -7.94
CA PHE A 141 -6.36 -1.28 -7.93
C PHE A 141 -7.84 -1.26 -7.54
N LEU A 142 -8.24 -0.34 -6.66
CA LEU A 142 -9.66 -0.11 -6.38
C LEU A 142 -10.39 0.37 -7.65
N SER A 143 -9.74 1.25 -8.42
CA SER A 143 -10.27 1.73 -9.70
C SER A 143 -10.35 0.62 -10.74
N MET A 144 -9.35 -0.27 -10.82
CA MET A 144 -9.39 -1.45 -11.70
C MET A 144 -10.58 -2.35 -11.42
N GLY A 145 -10.79 -2.74 -10.15
CA GLY A 145 -11.92 -3.60 -9.80
C GLY A 145 -13.28 -2.94 -10.06
N THR A 146 -13.37 -1.61 -9.88
CA THR A 146 -14.59 -0.85 -10.21
C THR A 146 -14.86 -0.84 -11.71
N ALA A 147 -13.81 -0.64 -12.53
CA ALA A 147 -13.93 -0.66 -13.98
C ALA A 147 -14.34 -2.03 -14.52
N TRP A 148 -13.73 -3.11 -14.02
CA TRP A 148 -14.11 -4.48 -14.41
C TRP A 148 -15.55 -4.81 -14.04
N HIS A 149 -16.01 -4.39 -12.85
CA HIS A 149 -17.41 -4.55 -12.47
C HIS A 149 -18.34 -3.71 -13.37
N ALA A 150 -17.99 -2.46 -13.69
CA ALA A 150 -18.80 -1.61 -14.58
C ALA A 150 -18.97 -2.23 -15.97
N ASN A 151 -17.90 -2.85 -16.49
CA ASN A 151 -17.94 -3.58 -17.76
C ASN A 151 -18.56 -5.00 -17.65
N SER A 152 -18.98 -5.44 -16.46
CA SER A 152 -19.44 -6.82 -16.21
C SER A 152 -18.44 -7.88 -16.69
N GLN A 153 -17.15 -7.61 -16.48
CA GLN A 153 -16.05 -8.46 -16.92
C GLN A 153 -15.31 -9.08 -15.74
N PHE A 154 -14.82 -10.30 -15.97
CA PHE A 154 -13.82 -10.94 -15.14
C PHE A 154 -12.53 -10.99 -15.95
N PRO A 155 -11.46 -10.27 -15.57
CA PRO A 155 -10.29 -10.10 -16.45
C PRO A 155 -9.62 -11.44 -16.81
N TRP A 156 -9.61 -12.44 -15.91
CA TRP A 156 -9.07 -13.78 -16.21
C TRP A 156 -9.91 -14.61 -17.19
N GLU A 157 -11.13 -14.18 -17.52
CA GLU A 157 -12.02 -14.82 -18.50
C GLU A 157 -11.92 -14.14 -19.87
N VAL A 158 -11.22 -13.00 -19.96
CA VAL A 158 -11.04 -12.26 -21.20
C VAL A 158 -9.61 -12.48 -21.73
N PRO A 159 -9.43 -13.01 -22.96
CA PRO A 159 -8.11 -13.33 -23.51
C PRO A 159 -7.11 -12.16 -23.49
N ARG A 160 -7.59 -10.92 -23.58
CA ARG A 160 -6.76 -9.70 -23.60
C ARG A 160 -6.10 -9.34 -22.27
N TYR A 161 -6.54 -9.89 -21.15
CA TYR A 161 -5.96 -9.66 -19.82
C TYR A 161 -5.13 -10.84 -19.32
N VAL A 162 -4.72 -11.74 -20.22
CA VAL A 162 -3.93 -12.92 -19.88
C VAL A 162 -2.44 -12.65 -20.09
N GLY A 163 -1.65 -12.91 -19.04
CA GLY A 163 -0.17 -12.93 -19.12
C GLY A 163 0.52 -11.66 -18.58
N GLY A 164 1.78 -11.83 -18.22
CA GLY A 164 2.71 -10.77 -17.83
C GLY A 164 2.20 -9.83 -16.74
N ILE A 165 2.24 -8.53 -17.04
CA ILE A 165 1.82 -7.43 -16.15
C ILE A 165 0.34 -7.57 -15.73
N GLU A 166 -0.52 -8.12 -16.58
CA GLU A 166 -1.95 -8.22 -16.29
C GLU A 166 -2.24 -9.23 -15.18
N ASN A 167 -1.49 -10.35 -15.12
CA ASN A 167 -1.60 -11.30 -14.01
C ASN A 167 -1.27 -10.62 -12.66
N VAL A 168 -0.25 -9.76 -12.62
CA VAL A 168 0.09 -9.01 -11.42
C VAL A 168 -1.06 -8.09 -11.02
N LYS A 169 -1.62 -7.35 -11.98
CA LYS A 169 -2.75 -6.44 -11.71
C LYS A 169 -3.97 -7.17 -11.15
N ILE A 170 -4.32 -8.31 -11.73
CA ILE A 170 -5.45 -9.14 -11.29
C ILE A 170 -5.21 -9.63 -9.86
N ASN A 171 -4.05 -10.24 -9.61
CA ASN A 171 -3.71 -10.79 -8.30
C ASN A 171 -3.74 -9.72 -7.20
N ILE A 172 -3.16 -8.53 -7.46
CA ILE A 172 -3.14 -7.45 -6.47
C ILE A 172 -4.56 -6.90 -6.24
N THR A 173 -5.34 -6.69 -7.30
CA THR A 173 -6.73 -6.20 -7.19
C THR A 173 -7.58 -7.14 -6.34
N LEU A 174 -7.56 -8.44 -6.64
CA LEU A 174 -8.33 -9.43 -5.89
C LEU A 174 -7.84 -9.55 -4.44
N ARG A 175 -6.53 -9.44 -4.20
CA ARG A 175 -5.98 -9.42 -2.84
C ARG A 175 -6.46 -8.20 -2.03
N ILE A 176 -6.58 -7.03 -2.66
CA ILE A 176 -7.12 -5.84 -1.99
C ILE A 176 -8.60 -6.06 -1.65
N TYR A 177 -9.42 -6.48 -2.62
CA TYR A 177 -10.84 -6.74 -2.38
C TYR A 177 -11.13 -7.93 -1.45
N ALA A 178 -10.20 -8.87 -1.28
CA ALA A 178 -10.32 -9.96 -0.30
C ALA A 178 -10.07 -9.51 1.16
N ASN A 179 -9.61 -8.28 1.39
CA ASN A 179 -9.40 -7.71 2.72
C ASN A 179 -10.57 -6.81 3.16
N LYS A 180 -10.52 -6.34 4.42
CA LYS A 180 -11.55 -5.47 4.99
C LYS A 180 -11.41 -4.04 4.49
N TRP A 181 -12.52 -3.44 4.06
CA TRP A 181 -12.59 -2.09 3.49
C TRP A 181 -11.98 -1.00 4.41
N HIS A 182 -12.18 -1.13 5.73
CA HIS A 182 -11.78 -0.10 6.71
C HIS A 182 -10.26 0.07 6.81
N VAL A 183 -9.47 -0.95 6.43
CA VAL A 183 -8.00 -0.86 6.35
C VAL A 183 -7.58 0.17 5.29
N TYR A 184 -8.25 0.15 4.14
CA TYR A 184 -7.96 1.05 3.03
C TYR A 184 -8.60 2.43 3.23
N ALA A 185 -9.83 2.47 3.74
CA ALA A 185 -10.55 3.70 4.02
C ALA A 185 -9.82 4.57 5.05
N GLY A 186 -9.34 3.96 6.15
CA GLY A 186 -8.63 4.66 7.21
C GLY A 186 -7.41 5.42 6.67
N LEU A 187 -6.55 4.76 5.90
CA LEU A 187 -5.41 5.43 5.27
C LEU A 187 -5.87 6.52 4.28
N ALA A 188 -6.79 6.20 3.38
CA ALA A 188 -7.17 7.13 2.31
C ALA A 188 -7.87 8.40 2.84
N ILE A 189 -8.76 8.26 3.84
CA ILE A 189 -9.61 9.33 4.37
C ILE A 189 -8.93 10.11 5.50
N LEU A 190 -8.10 9.48 6.33
CA LEU A 190 -7.54 10.15 7.51
C LEU A 190 -6.16 10.75 7.26
N ASN A 191 -5.43 10.30 6.23
CA ASN A 191 -4.11 10.81 5.90
C ASN A 191 -4.19 11.97 4.87
N PRO A 192 -3.82 13.21 5.23
CA PRO A 192 -3.88 14.34 4.29
C PRO A 192 -2.97 14.19 3.07
N ALA A 193 -1.80 13.57 3.23
CA ALA A 193 -0.89 13.31 2.12
C ALA A 193 -1.50 12.29 1.13
N ALA A 194 -2.20 11.27 1.65
CA ALA A 194 -2.92 10.31 0.82
C ALA A 194 -4.03 10.97 0.00
N LYS A 195 -4.83 11.89 0.59
CA LYS A 195 -5.86 12.63 -0.16
C LYS A 195 -5.28 13.40 -1.35
N LYS A 196 -4.17 14.12 -1.12
CA LYS A 196 -3.48 14.89 -2.17
C LYS A 196 -3.01 13.96 -3.29
N GLN A 197 -2.43 12.81 -2.93
CA GLN A 197 -1.95 11.81 -3.89
C GLN A 197 -3.06 11.18 -4.70
N ILE A 198 -4.16 10.75 -4.07
CA ILE A 198 -5.29 10.12 -4.74
C ILE A 198 -5.95 11.11 -5.71
N ARG A 199 -6.06 12.38 -5.31
CA ARG A 199 -6.56 13.45 -6.20
C ARG A 199 -5.65 13.69 -7.40
N GLN A 200 -4.34 13.79 -7.18
CA GLN A 200 -3.39 13.93 -8.28
C GLN A 200 -3.41 12.71 -9.20
N TYR A 201 -3.51 11.50 -8.65
CA TYR A 201 -3.60 10.28 -9.43
C TYR A 201 -4.82 10.28 -10.36
N ALA A 202 -6.00 10.61 -9.84
CA ALA A 202 -7.20 10.72 -10.67
C ALA A 202 -7.08 11.79 -11.77
N GLN A 203 -6.39 12.89 -11.46
CA GLN A 203 -6.06 13.93 -12.45
C GLN A 203 -5.10 13.41 -13.52
N SER A 204 -4.01 12.72 -13.13
CA SER A 204 -3.04 12.11 -14.03
C SER A 204 -3.69 11.07 -14.95
N VAL A 205 -4.53 10.18 -14.43
CA VAL A 205 -5.31 9.22 -15.24
C VAL A 205 -6.17 9.97 -16.27
N THR A 206 -6.92 10.98 -15.82
CA THR A 206 -7.82 11.76 -16.68
C THR A 206 -7.06 12.51 -17.78
N GLU A 207 -5.94 13.16 -17.45
CA GLU A 207 -5.17 13.95 -18.40
C GLU A 207 -4.46 13.05 -19.43
N LEU A 208 -3.85 11.95 -19.01
CA LEU A 208 -3.23 11.00 -19.93
C LEU A 208 -4.27 10.36 -20.86
N PHE A 209 -5.43 9.96 -20.33
CA PHE A 209 -6.51 9.42 -21.16
C PHE A 209 -7.04 10.43 -22.18
N LYS A 210 -7.11 11.71 -21.83
CA LYS A 210 -7.48 12.77 -22.79
C LYS A 210 -6.45 12.93 -23.92
N LEU A 211 -5.16 12.81 -23.61
CA LEU A 211 -4.11 12.83 -24.65
C LEU A 211 -4.22 11.62 -25.59
N MET A 212 -4.51 10.44 -25.03
CA MET A 212 -4.77 9.22 -25.79
C MET A 212 -6.00 9.37 -26.72
N LEU A 213 -7.08 9.97 -26.20
CA LEU A 213 -8.32 10.21 -26.94
C LEU A 213 -8.17 11.27 -28.04
N GLY A 214 -7.41 12.33 -27.77
CA GLY A 214 -7.15 13.41 -28.73
C GLY A 214 -6.10 13.06 -29.79
N GLY A 215 -5.45 11.90 -29.71
CA GLY A 215 -4.38 11.52 -30.63
C GLY A 215 -3.10 12.36 -30.47
N HIS A 216 -2.88 12.97 -29.30
CA HIS A 216 -1.76 13.88 -29.03
C HIS A 216 -0.46 13.10 -28.73
N ARG A 217 0.06 12.35 -29.72
CA ARG A 217 1.19 11.42 -29.57
C ARG A 217 2.42 12.07 -28.95
N GLU A 218 2.92 13.15 -29.55
CA GLU A 218 4.16 13.80 -29.10
C GLU A 218 4.06 14.36 -27.68
N GLU A 219 2.91 14.92 -27.32
CA GLU A 219 2.66 15.43 -25.98
C GLU A 219 2.62 14.28 -24.96
N LEU A 220 1.92 13.18 -25.28
CA LEU A 220 1.87 11.99 -24.44
C LEU A 220 3.27 11.40 -24.21
N LYS A 221 4.04 11.18 -25.29
CA LYS A 221 5.40 10.62 -25.22
C LYS A 221 6.32 11.50 -24.39
N THR A 222 6.31 12.80 -24.65
CA THR A 222 7.16 13.77 -23.93
C THR A 222 6.84 13.78 -22.44
N ARG A 223 5.55 13.83 -22.08
CA ARG A 223 5.09 13.86 -20.69
C ARG A 223 5.49 12.59 -19.94
N VAL A 224 5.19 11.42 -20.52
CA VAL A 224 5.48 10.12 -19.89
C VAL A 224 6.97 9.89 -19.74
N LYS A 225 7.77 10.13 -20.79
CA LYS A 225 9.23 9.94 -20.73
C LYS A 225 9.88 10.91 -19.74
N THR A 226 9.40 12.15 -19.66
CA THR A 226 9.86 13.13 -18.66
C THR A 226 9.56 12.67 -17.24
N ALA A 227 8.34 12.18 -17.00
CA ALA A 227 7.95 11.64 -15.69
C ALA A 227 8.81 10.42 -15.31
N GLY A 228 9.02 9.50 -16.26
CA GLY A 228 9.89 8.35 -16.11
C GLY A 228 11.32 8.72 -15.71
N ALA A 229 11.94 9.65 -16.44
CA ALA A 229 13.31 10.11 -16.15
C ALA A 229 13.44 10.79 -14.78
N ALA A 230 12.40 11.51 -14.33
CA ALA A 230 12.40 12.18 -13.04
C ALA A 230 12.26 11.18 -11.86
N VAL A 231 11.43 10.15 -12.02
CA VAL A 231 11.14 9.14 -10.99
C VAL A 231 12.24 8.06 -10.94
N PHE A 232 12.71 7.59 -12.09
CA PHE A 232 13.68 6.50 -12.22
C PHE A 232 15.05 7.02 -12.68
N LYS A 233 15.66 7.88 -11.87
CA LYS A 233 16.94 8.54 -12.21
C LYS A 233 18.04 7.53 -12.57
N SER A 234 18.86 7.87 -13.57
CA SER A 234 20.03 7.10 -13.98
C SER A 234 21.03 6.99 -12.81
N GLY A 235 21.31 5.77 -12.34
CA GLY A 235 22.21 5.50 -11.21
C GLY A 235 21.52 5.02 -9.93
N THR A 236 20.19 5.05 -9.86
CA THR A 236 19.44 4.31 -8.82
C THR A 236 19.64 2.81 -9.09
N THR A 237 20.15 2.09 -8.08
CA THR A 237 20.73 0.73 -8.14
C THR A 237 20.09 -0.16 -9.21
N GLN A 238 20.94 -0.84 -9.98
CA GLN A 238 20.58 -2.07 -10.70
C GLN A 238 20.16 -3.12 -9.66
N HIS A 239 18.96 -2.98 -9.08
CA HIS A 239 18.31 -4.13 -8.47
C HIS A 239 17.88 -4.98 -9.66
N ASP A 240 18.64 -6.05 -9.91
CA ASP A 240 18.40 -7.05 -10.94
C ASP A 240 16.89 -7.21 -11.16
N LEU A 241 16.43 -6.83 -12.36
CA LEU A 241 15.02 -6.70 -12.74
C LEU A 241 14.18 -7.77 -12.03
N LEU A 242 13.53 -7.34 -10.94
CA LEU A 242 12.98 -8.19 -9.88
C LEU A 242 11.90 -9.16 -10.37
N LEU A 243 11.44 -8.99 -11.61
CA LEU A 243 10.28 -9.66 -12.19
C LEU A 243 10.54 -9.87 -13.68
N ARG A 244 11.21 -10.97 -14.03
CA ARG A 244 11.21 -11.45 -15.42
C ARG A 244 9.83 -11.98 -15.76
N ASP A 245 9.40 -11.79 -17.01
CA ASP A 245 8.07 -12.21 -17.49
C ASP A 245 7.78 -13.70 -17.22
N ASP A 246 8.81 -14.55 -17.26
CA ASP A 246 8.71 -15.99 -16.97
C ASP A 246 8.34 -16.32 -15.50
N VAL A 247 8.56 -15.39 -14.58
CA VAL A 247 8.14 -15.50 -13.18
C VAL A 247 6.69 -15.03 -13.02
N LEU A 248 6.29 -13.99 -13.76
CA LEU A 248 4.96 -13.41 -13.70
C LEU A 248 3.91 -14.33 -14.36
N ASP A 249 4.26 -15.00 -15.45
CA ASP A 249 3.37 -15.91 -16.17
C ASP A 249 2.99 -17.17 -15.39
N ARG A 250 3.81 -17.57 -14.40
CA ARG A 250 3.53 -18.75 -13.55
C ARG A 250 2.33 -18.57 -12.62
N PHE A 251 1.90 -17.33 -12.36
CA PHE A 251 0.85 -17.01 -11.38
C PHE A 251 -0.43 -16.50 -12.05
N SER A 252 -0.80 -17.10 -13.18
CA SER A 252 -2.04 -16.78 -13.92
C SER A 252 -3.27 -17.47 -13.32
N LEU A 253 -4.41 -16.75 -13.33
CA LEU A 253 -5.75 -17.30 -13.08
C LEU A 253 -6.38 -17.92 -14.35
N SER A 254 -5.83 -17.65 -15.53
CA SER A 254 -6.31 -18.22 -16.79
C SER A 254 -5.71 -19.61 -17.04
N LYS A 255 -6.50 -20.51 -17.63
CA LYS A 255 -6.04 -21.82 -18.09
C LYS A 255 -5.62 -21.74 -19.56
N GLY A 256 -4.42 -21.22 -19.84
CA GLY A 256 -3.84 -21.24 -21.18
C GLY A 256 -2.61 -20.35 -21.35
N ASN A 257 -1.66 -20.80 -22.19
CA ASN A 257 -0.55 -19.99 -22.70
C ASN A 257 -1.05 -19.16 -23.89
N SER A 258 -1.76 -18.08 -23.64
CA SER A 258 -1.95 -17.04 -24.67
C SER A 258 -0.80 -16.05 -24.54
N GLY A 259 -0.10 -15.79 -25.64
CA GLY A 259 1.00 -14.82 -25.67
C GLY A 259 0.54 -13.43 -25.21
N ARG A 260 1.48 -12.64 -24.71
CA ARG A 260 1.25 -11.27 -24.22
C ARG A 260 0.48 -10.46 -25.27
N MET A 261 -0.70 -9.96 -24.90
CA MET A 261 -1.41 -8.98 -25.73
C MET A 261 -0.85 -7.57 -25.48
N PRO A 262 -0.66 -6.76 -26.54
CA PRO A 262 -0.21 -5.38 -26.39
C PRO A 262 -1.24 -4.53 -25.63
N ASN A 263 -0.81 -3.73 -24.65
CA ASN A 263 -1.68 -2.91 -23.79
C ASN A 263 -1.02 -1.55 -23.51
N ASN A 264 -1.81 -0.46 -23.43
CA ASN A 264 -1.32 0.88 -23.12
C ASN A 264 -0.92 1.09 -21.65
N HIS A 265 -1.33 0.18 -20.77
CA HIS A 265 -1.09 0.22 -19.32
C HIS A 265 -1.31 1.61 -18.69
N LEU A 266 -2.41 2.31 -19.02
CA LEU A 266 -2.78 3.64 -18.49
C LEU A 266 -2.61 3.73 -16.97
N SER A 267 -2.96 2.65 -16.25
CA SER A 267 -2.78 2.56 -14.80
C SER A 267 -1.33 2.76 -14.33
N LEU A 268 -0.34 2.22 -15.06
CA LEU A 268 1.09 2.35 -14.74
C LEU A 268 1.60 3.74 -15.13
N LEU A 269 1.26 4.20 -16.33
CA LEU A 269 1.66 5.53 -16.83
C LEU A 269 1.18 6.64 -15.87
N ALA A 270 -0.06 6.55 -15.40
CA ALA A 270 -0.65 7.52 -14.50
C ALA A 270 -0.02 7.53 -13.10
N ILE A 271 0.51 6.40 -12.63
CA ILE A 271 1.20 6.33 -11.33
C ILE A 271 2.52 7.09 -11.40
N VAL A 272 3.30 6.87 -12.47
CA VAL A 272 4.58 7.58 -12.66
C VAL A 272 4.36 9.06 -12.89
N ASP A 273 3.35 9.43 -13.69
CA ASP A 273 2.97 10.84 -13.85
C ASP A 273 2.55 11.47 -12.50
N CYS A 274 1.76 10.77 -11.68
CA CYS A 274 1.37 11.23 -10.36
C CYS A 274 2.57 11.45 -9.44
N TRP A 275 3.51 10.50 -9.39
CA TRP A 275 4.74 10.63 -8.60
C TRP A 275 5.58 11.82 -9.06
N TRP A 276 5.77 11.97 -10.37
CA TRP A 276 6.47 13.11 -10.94
C TRP A 276 5.82 14.45 -10.58
N LYS A 277 4.50 14.59 -10.74
CA LYS A 277 3.76 15.82 -10.41
C LYS A 277 3.85 16.20 -8.93
N LEU A 278 4.04 15.23 -8.05
CA LEU A 278 4.16 15.44 -6.60
C LEU A 278 5.60 15.50 -6.10
N GLY A 279 6.59 15.30 -6.97
CA GLY A 279 8.00 15.21 -6.60
C GLY A 279 8.30 14.02 -5.69
N ILE A 280 7.57 12.92 -5.84
CA ILE A 280 7.76 11.69 -5.06
C ILE A 280 8.73 10.78 -5.79
N VAL A 281 9.77 10.32 -5.10
CA VAL A 281 10.66 9.25 -5.56
C VAL A 281 10.38 8.01 -4.71
N PRO A 282 9.71 6.98 -5.26
CA PRO A 282 9.31 5.77 -4.53
C PRO A 282 10.42 5.08 -3.71
N TYR A 283 11.65 5.09 -4.24
CA TYR A 283 12.80 4.40 -3.62
C TYR A 283 13.25 5.04 -2.30
N ASP A 284 13.02 6.34 -2.11
CA ASP A 284 13.41 7.07 -0.90
C ASP A 284 12.62 6.58 0.32
N HIS A 285 11.46 5.94 0.10
CA HIS A 285 10.51 5.54 1.13
C HIS A 285 10.42 4.01 1.32
N MET A 286 11.43 3.27 0.85
CA MET A 286 11.47 1.81 0.90
C MET A 286 11.52 1.21 2.31
N ILE A 287 11.90 2.00 3.32
CA ILE A 287 11.95 1.57 4.73
C ILE A 287 10.60 1.08 5.28
N CYS A 288 9.49 1.57 4.72
CA CYS A 288 8.14 1.13 5.09
C CYS A 288 7.38 0.50 3.91
N SER A 289 8.11 0.06 2.88
CA SER A 289 7.51 -0.57 1.71
C SER A 289 6.83 -1.89 2.09
N THR A 290 5.56 -2.02 1.68
CA THR A 290 4.85 -3.29 1.77
C THR A 290 5.28 -4.21 0.63
N PRO A 291 5.16 -5.54 0.78
CA PRO A 291 5.48 -6.46 -0.30
C PRO A 291 4.68 -6.18 -1.60
N LEU A 292 3.44 -5.71 -1.48
CA LEU A 292 2.61 -5.28 -2.61
C LEU A 292 3.19 -4.08 -3.34
N PHE A 293 3.65 -3.07 -2.59
CA PHE A 293 4.27 -1.89 -3.18
C PHE A 293 5.56 -2.24 -3.91
N ARG A 294 6.41 -3.11 -3.35
CA ARG A 294 7.66 -3.53 -4.00
C ARG A 294 7.41 -4.24 -5.32
N LEU A 295 6.46 -5.18 -5.33
CA LEU A 295 6.03 -5.88 -6.55
C LEU A 295 5.58 -4.88 -7.61
N TRP A 296 4.70 -3.96 -7.23
CA TRP A 296 4.15 -2.99 -8.15
C TRP A 296 5.16 -1.96 -8.65
N LEU A 297 6.04 -1.48 -7.78
CA LEU A 297 7.16 -0.61 -8.14
C LEU A 297 8.10 -1.31 -9.12
N GLY A 298 8.41 -2.59 -8.90
CA GLY A 298 9.23 -3.38 -9.82
C GLY A 298 8.59 -3.56 -11.20
N VAL A 299 7.27 -3.80 -11.28
CA VAL A 299 6.54 -3.84 -12.56
C VAL A 299 6.57 -2.48 -13.27
N THR A 300 6.40 -1.40 -12.51
CA THR A 300 6.43 -0.03 -13.06
C THR A 300 7.82 0.32 -13.57
N GLU A 301 8.87 -0.02 -12.82
CA GLU A 301 10.26 0.16 -13.23
C GLU A 301 10.59 -0.67 -14.48
N TYR A 302 10.14 -1.92 -14.56
CA TYR A 302 10.31 -2.78 -15.74
C TYR A 302 9.80 -2.11 -17.03
N LEU A 303 8.57 -1.58 -16.98
CA LEU A 303 7.97 -0.88 -18.12
C LEU A 303 8.79 0.36 -18.52
N PHE A 304 9.24 1.17 -17.55
CA PHE A 304 9.92 2.43 -17.84
C PHE A 304 11.41 2.29 -18.16
N ARG A 305 12.05 1.17 -17.80
CA ARG A 305 13.46 0.89 -18.12
C ARG A 305 13.63 0.16 -19.46
N ASN A 306 12.57 -0.40 -20.03
CA ASN A 306 12.59 -1.01 -21.34
C ASN A 306 12.07 0.00 -22.38
N GLU A 307 12.97 0.68 -23.10
CA GLU A 307 12.62 1.74 -24.04
C GLU A 307 11.72 1.24 -25.18
N ASP A 308 12.03 0.08 -25.76
CA ASP A 308 11.24 -0.53 -26.83
C ASP A 308 9.82 -0.83 -26.37
N LEU A 309 9.69 -1.41 -25.18
CA LEU A 309 8.40 -1.69 -24.56
C LEU A 309 7.62 -0.40 -24.25
N LEU A 310 8.28 0.62 -23.71
CA LEU A 310 7.64 1.88 -23.38
C LEU A 310 7.12 2.58 -24.64
N ASP A 311 7.89 2.59 -25.73
CA ASP A 311 7.47 3.17 -27.00
C ASP A 311 6.31 2.38 -27.63
N GLU A 312 6.36 1.04 -27.59
CA GLU A 312 5.25 0.16 -27.99
C GLU A 312 3.95 0.54 -27.24
N VAL A 313 4.04 0.63 -25.91
CA VAL A 313 2.91 0.96 -25.01
C VAL A 313 2.32 2.34 -25.32
N LEU A 314 3.17 3.33 -25.61
CA LEU A 314 2.75 4.69 -25.96
C LEU A 314 2.12 4.77 -27.35
N ASP A 315 2.57 3.96 -28.30
CA ASP A 315 1.98 3.88 -29.63
C ASP A 315 0.62 3.17 -29.59
N ILE A 316 0.51 2.05 -28.87
CA ILE A 316 -0.77 1.35 -28.59
C ILE A 316 -1.78 2.30 -27.93
N ALA A 317 -1.33 3.15 -27.00
CA ALA A 317 -2.20 4.10 -26.33
C ALA A 317 -2.91 5.07 -27.29
N ILE A 318 -2.31 5.34 -28.45
CA ILE A 318 -2.86 6.23 -29.48
C ILE A 318 -3.59 5.43 -30.55
N ASP A 319 -2.96 4.39 -31.08
CA ASP A 319 -3.36 3.71 -32.32
C ASP A 319 -4.34 2.55 -32.09
N ASP A 320 -4.31 1.93 -30.91
CA ASP A 320 -5.15 0.80 -30.57
C ASP A 320 -6.35 1.23 -29.70
N ASN A 321 -7.52 0.69 -30.05
CA ASN A 321 -8.79 0.97 -29.36
C ASN A 321 -9.32 -0.22 -28.55
N THR A 322 -8.58 -1.33 -28.50
CA THR A 322 -8.98 -2.60 -27.84
C THR A 322 -9.30 -2.40 -26.35
N PHE A 323 -8.53 -1.55 -25.66
CA PHE A 323 -8.70 -1.24 -24.24
C PHE A 323 -9.42 0.10 -23.97
N ARG A 324 -9.78 0.86 -25.02
CA ARG A 324 -10.26 2.25 -24.88
C ARG A 324 -11.51 2.35 -24.00
N SER A 325 -12.42 1.39 -24.14
CA SER A 325 -13.64 1.31 -23.32
C SER A 325 -13.32 0.98 -21.85
N ASP A 326 -12.32 0.12 -21.61
CA ASP A 326 -11.89 -0.23 -20.26
C ASP A 326 -11.16 0.93 -19.58
N ASP A 327 -10.34 1.67 -20.34
CA ASP A 327 -9.65 2.88 -19.88
C ASP A 327 -10.61 4.02 -19.54
N LEU A 328 -11.75 4.11 -20.25
CA LEU A 328 -12.81 5.05 -19.93
C LEU A 328 -13.43 4.75 -18.56
N GLU A 329 -13.84 3.50 -18.34
CA GLU A 329 -14.38 3.07 -17.04
C GLU A 329 -13.34 3.20 -15.92
N PHE A 330 -12.08 2.91 -16.21
CA PHE A 330 -10.97 3.11 -15.28
C PHE A 330 -10.80 4.59 -14.89
N THR A 331 -10.90 5.50 -15.86
CA THR A 331 -10.82 6.95 -15.64
C THR A 331 -11.99 7.44 -14.76
N PHE A 332 -13.21 6.97 -15.02
CA PHE A 332 -14.36 7.29 -14.18
C PHE A 332 -14.24 6.72 -12.77
N ALA A 333 -13.76 5.48 -12.64
CA ALA A 333 -13.51 4.86 -11.36
C ALA A 333 -12.47 5.62 -10.52
N ALA A 334 -11.35 6.03 -11.12
CA ALA A 334 -10.31 6.79 -10.45
C ALA A 334 -10.83 8.13 -9.90
N ARG A 335 -11.64 8.84 -10.69
CA ARG A 335 -12.31 10.07 -10.24
C ARG A 335 -13.30 9.81 -9.12
N ALA A 336 -14.14 8.79 -9.25
CA ALA A 336 -15.14 8.47 -8.23
C ALA A 336 -14.52 8.08 -6.88
N TRP A 337 -13.41 7.33 -6.89
CA TRP A 337 -12.65 7.03 -5.67
C TRP A 337 -12.00 8.29 -5.07
N SER A 338 -11.44 9.16 -5.90
CA SER A 338 -10.89 10.44 -5.43
C SER A 338 -11.94 11.34 -4.79
N GLU A 339 -13.13 11.45 -5.39
CA GLU A 339 -14.26 12.20 -4.84
C GLU A 339 -14.74 11.58 -3.52
N CYS A 340 -14.91 10.25 -3.48
CA CYS A 340 -15.28 9.52 -2.27
C CYS A 340 -14.32 9.80 -1.10
N VAL A 341 -13.02 9.78 -1.36
CA VAL A 341 -11.98 10.07 -0.35
C VAL A 341 -11.99 11.54 0.06
N SER A 342 -12.23 12.45 -0.88
CA SER A 342 -12.28 13.89 -0.62
C SER A 342 -13.47 14.26 0.27
N PHE A 343 -14.63 13.62 0.09
CA PHE A 343 -15.78 13.80 0.97
C PHE A 343 -15.58 13.23 2.37
N GLY A 344 -14.71 12.22 2.51
CA GLY A 344 -14.32 11.66 3.80
C GLY A 344 -15.41 10.84 4.50
N ASN A 345 -16.42 10.37 3.78
CA ASN A 345 -17.50 9.55 4.33
C ASN A 345 -17.13 8.06 4.28
N PHE A 346 -16.94 7.44 5.45
CA PHE A 346 -16.60 6.02 5.60
C PHE A 346 -17.71 5.09 5.11
N ALA A 347 -18.98 5.43 5.30
CA ALA A 347 -20.10 4.61 4.85
C ALA A 347 -20.19 4.56 3.31
N SER A 348 -19.98 5.69 2.62
CA SER A 348 -19.92 5.74 1.16
C SER A 348 -18.74 4.93 0.61
N TYR A 349 -17.59 4.98 1.29
CA TYR A 349 -16.42 4.18 0.92
C TYR A 349 -16.71 2.69 1.08
N ARG A 350 -17.33 2.31 2.22
CA ARG A 350 -17.73 0.93 2.52
C ARG A 350 -18.66 0.38 1.46
N ASP A 351 -19.76 1.08 1.16
CA ASP A 351 -20.75 0.63 0.18
C ASP A 351 -20.11 0.37 -1.19
N ARG A 352 -19.29 1.31 -1.66
CA ARG A 352 -18.54 1.17 -2.91
C ARG A 352 -17.60 -0.04 -2.88
N PHE A 353 -16.86 -0.23 -1.79
CA PHE A 353 -15.93 -1.35 -1.67
C PHE A 353 -16.65 -2.70 -1.60
N GLU A 354 -17.65 -2.84 -0.72
CA GLU A 354 -18.37 -4.09 -0.46
C GLU A 354 -19.20 -4.53 -1.68
N LYS A 355 -19.69 -3.59 -2.49
CA LYS A 355 -20.35 -3.89 -3.77
C LYS A 355 -19.40 -4.63 -4.72
N ILE A 356 -18.20 -4.10 -4.92
CA ILE A 356 -17.19 -4.71 -5.81
C ILE A 356 -16.64 -6.00 -5.18
N GLN A 357 -16.46 -6.02 -3.86
CA GLN A 357 -16.06 -7.21 -3.12
C GLN A 357 -17.05 -8.36 -3.33
N SER A 358 -18.36 -8.08 -3.26
CA SER A 358 -19.41 -9.08 -3.45
C SER A 358 -19.36 -9.68 -4.86
N TYR A 359 -19.10 -8.85 -5.88
CA TYR A 359 -18.94 -9.29 -7.26
C TYR A 359 -17.78 -10.27 -7.46
N PHE A 360 -16.64 -10.03 -6.80
CA PHE A 360 -15.47 -10.92 -6.89
C PHE A 360 -15.45 -12.07 -5.87
N SER A 361 -16.40 -12.09 -4.93
CA SER A 361 -16.44 -13.05 -3.83
C SER A 361 -16.31 -14.53 -4.22
N PRO A 362 -16.89 -15.03 -5.33
CA PRO A 362 -16.77 -16.44 -5.69
C PRO A 362 -15.33 -16.86 -6.06
N ARG A 363 -14.45 -15.90 -6.36
CA ARG A 363 -13.09 -16.14 -6.87
C ARG A 363 -11.99 -15.81 -5.87
N PHE A 364 -12.33 -15.23 -4.72
CA PHE A 364 -11.34 -14.94 -3.67
C PHE A 364 -10.57 -16.17 -3.17
N PRO A 365 -11.16 -17.37 -2.98
CA PRO A 365 -10.38 -18.52 -2.50
C PRO A 365 -9.19 -18.86 -3.40
N GLU A 366 -9.40 -18.87 -4.72
CA GLU A 366 -8.37 -19.17 -5.71
C GLU A 366 -7.36 -18.03 -5.85
N ALA A 367 -7.85 -16.79 -5.91
CA ALA A 367 -7.00 -15.61 -6.03
C ALA A 367 -6.11 -15.37 -4.80
N VAL A 368 -6.62 -15.63 -3.59
CA VAL A 368 -5.84 -15.51 -2.35
C VAL A 368 -4.74 -16.57 -2.31
N ARG A 369 -5.04 -17.81 -2.75
CA ARG A 369 -4.03 -18.89 -2.83
C ARG A 369 -2.90 -18.50 -3.78
N LEU A 370 -3.23 -18.15 -5.03
CA LEU A 370 -2.24 -17.76 -6.05
C LEU A 370 -1.46 -16.50 -5.65
N GLY A 371 -2.15 -15.49 -5.13
CA GLY A 371 -1.51 -14.26 -4.66
C GLY A 371 -0.53 -14.49 -3.50
N ASN A 372 -0.81 -15.44 -2.60
CA ASN A 372 0.11 -15.80 -1.52
C ASN A 372 1.32 -16.60 -2.03
N GLU A 373 1.12 -17.53 -2.96
CA GLU A 373 2.21 -18.27 -3.61
C GLU A 373 3.15 -17.32 -4.37
N MET A 374 2.60 -16.40 -5.17
CA MET A 374 3.35 -15.38 -5.89
C MET A 374 4.21 -14.54 -4.95
N MET A 375 3.60 -14.01 -3.87
CA MET A 375 4.32 -13.19 -2.90
C MET A 375 5.43 -13.96 -2.20
N LYS A 376 5.19 -15.22 -1.83
CA LYS A 376 6.20 -16.07 -1.19
C LYS A 376 7.40 -16.29 -2.12
N THR A 377 7.15 -16.65 -3.38
CA THR A 377 8.22 -16.87 -4.37
C THR A 377 9.04 -15.62 -4.65
N ILE A 378 8.40 -14.45 -4.73
CA ILE A 378 9.12 -13.18 -4.92
C ILE A 378 9.97 -12.86 -3.69
N LEU A 379 9.41 -12.95 -2.48
CA LEU A 379 10.14 -12.67 -1.23
C LEU A 379 11.34 -13.60 -1.02
N GLU A 380 11.21 -14.89 -1.34
CA GLU A 380 12.30 -15.87 -1.26
C GLU A 380 13.44 -15.53 -2.24
N LYS A 381 13.11 -15.09 -3.45
CA LYS A 381 14.12 -14.66 -4.44
C LYS A 381 14.82 -13.36 -4.05
N THR A 382 14.09 -12.39 -3.50
CA THR A 382 14.66 -11.12 -3.03
C THR A 382 15.59 -11.31 -1.83
N ALA A 383 15.27 -12.23 -0.91
CA ALA A 383 16.14 -12.55 0.21
C ALA A 383 17.46 -13.23 -0.22
N ALA A 384 17.42 -14.02 -1.30
CA ALA A 384 18.60 -14.68 -1.85
C ALA A 384 19.57 -13.68 -2.52
N THR A 385 19.06 -12.67 -3.23
CA THR A 385 19.90 -11.62 -3.85
C THR A 385 20.56 -10.71 -2.81
N ASP A 386 19.86 -10.32 -1.74
CA ASP A 386 20.44 -9.49 -0.66
C ASP A 386 21.60 -10.19 0.08
N SER A 387 21.57 -11.53 0.16
CA SER A 387 22.63 -12.34 0.79
C SER A 387 23.89 -12.52 -0.06
N SER A 388 23.84 -12.13 -1.34
CA SER A 388 24.93 -12.33 -2.31
C SER A 388 25.81 -11.09 -2.54
N THR A 389 25.48 -9.96 -1.91
CA THR A 389 26.30 -8.75 -1.92
C THR A 389 27.52 -8.95 -1.02
N PRO A 390 28.78 -8.94 -1.53
CA PRO A 390 29.94 -9.10 -0.67
C PRO A 390 30.08 -7.86 0.22
N THR A 391 30.08 -8.08 1.53
CA THR A 391 30.50 -7.07 2.51
C THR A 391 31.89 -6.60 2.15
N ALA A 392 32.02 -5.34 1.72
CA ALA A 392 33.32 -4.72 1.51
C ALA A 392 34.11 -4.73 2.82
N SER A 393 35.24 -5.42 2.82
CA SER A 393 36.20 -5.46 3.93
C SER A 393 36.67 -4.04 4.26
N PRO A 394 36.77 -3.64 5.54
CA PRO A 394 37.33 -2.34 5.88
C PRO A 394 38.83 -2.34 5.53
N THR A 395 39.23 -1.50 4.59
CA THR A 395 40.63 -1.16 4.37
C THR A 395 41.15 -0.35 5.55
N THR A 396 42.07 -0.93 6.30
CA THR A 396 42.83 -0.26 7.37
C THR A 396 43.69 0.86 6.77
N PRO A 397 43.67 2.09 7.32
CA PRO A 397 44.58 3.14 6.88
C PRO A 397 45.99 2.89 7.45
N ALA A 398 47.00 3.11 6.61
CA ALA A 398 48.41 3.27 7.00
C ALA A 398 48.72 4.74 7.31
#